data_AF-A0A9Q8Z037-F1
#
_entry.id   AF-A0A9Q8Z037-F1
#
_cell.length_a   1.000
_cell.length_b   1.000
_cell.length_c   1.000
_cell.angle_alpha   90.00
_cell.angle_beta   90.00
_cell.angle_gamma   90.00
#
_symmetry.space_group_name_H-M   'P 1'
#
loop_
_entity.id
_entity.type
_entity.pdbx_description
1 polymer ?
#
loop_
_entity_poly.entity_id
_entity_poly.type
_entity_poly.pdbx_seq_one_letter_code
_entity_poly.pdbx_strand_id
1 'polypeptide(L)'
;MNAQSITNALHGVWYEHYGLPHCPTHNDRLPSLSPANRNDERLLVYCYAGCSFRKIIQTLIRIGYLGKQAYSHMFSFSKQFCSEDKKQNRKLIKQRDFKAKPTY
;
A
#
# COMPACT_ATOMS: atom_id res chain seq x y z
N MET A 1 3.71 -0.55 -18.57
CA MET A 1 4.44 -1.09 -17.40
C MET A 1 3.59 -2.21 -16.83
N ASN A 2 4.11 -3.44 -16.80
CA ASN A 2 3.30 -4.65 -16.61
C ASN A 2 3.52 -5.25 -15.21
N ALA A 3 2.58 -6.07 -14.73
CA ALA A 3 2.68 -6.76 -13.44
C ALA A 3 3.96 -7.60 -13.30
N GLN A 4 4.40 -8.23 -14.39
CA GLN A 4 5.64 -9.02 -14.43
C GLN A 4 6.88 -8.15 -14.16
N SER A 5 6.96 -6.97 -14.78
CA SER A 5 8.09 -6.05 -14.58
C SER A 5 8.20 -5.62 -13.12
N ILE A 6 7.06 -5.37 -12.46
CA ILE A 6 7.00 -5.00 -11.03
C ILE A 6 7.44 -6.17 -10.15
N THR A 7 7.03 -7.38 -10.51
CA THR A 7 7.41 -8.60 -9.79
C THR A 7 8.91 -8.82 -9.84
N ASN A 8 9.52 -8.72 -11.03
CA ASN A 8 10.95 -8.87 -11.21
C ASN A 8 11.74 -7.78 -10.48
N ALA A 9 11.26 -6.53 -10.56
CA ALA A 9 11.80 -5.39 -9.83
C ALA A 9 11.85 -5.59 -8.31
N LEU A 10 10.83 -6.25 -7.75
CA LEU A 10 10.74 -6.55 -6.32
C LEU A 10 11.36 -7.91 -5.95
N HIS A 11 12.14 -8.51 -6.86
CA HIS A 11 12.79 -9.81 -6.67
C HIS A 11 11.79 -10.92 -6.27
N GLY A 12 10.58 -10.88 -6.83
CA GLY A 12 9.52 -11.86 -6.62
C GLY A 12 9.48 -12.96 -7.67
N VAL A 13 8.57 -13.91 -7.48
CA VAL A 13 8.32 -15.00 -8.45
C VAL A 13 7.10 -14.67 -9.32
N TRP A 14 7.19 -14.92 -10.63
CA TRP A 14 6.09 -14.70 -11.58
C TRP A 14 5.41 -16.03 -11.97
N TYR A 15 4.08 -16.06 -11.91
CA TYR A 15 3.22 -17.24 -12.13
C TYR A 15 2.24 -17.00 -13.30
N GLU A 16 2.78 -16.64 -14.46
CA GLU A 16 2.08 -16.39 -15.75
C GLU A 16 1.09 -15.22 -15.78
N HIS A 17 0.14 -15.16 -14.85
CA HIS A 17 -0.92 -14.14 -14.78
C HIS A 17 -0.78 -13.19 -13.58
N TYR A 18 -0.04 -13.62 -12.55
CA TYR A 18 0.20 -12.84 -11.33
C TYR A 18 1.62 -13.07 -10.82
N GLY A 19 2.11 -12.14 -10.02
CA GLY A 19 3.37 -12.27 -9.31
C GLY A 19 3.18 -12.47 -7.82
N LEU A 20 4.23 -12.94 -7.15
CA LEU A 20 4.35 -12.95 -5.69
C LEU A 20 5.68 -12.33 -5.25
N PRO A 21 5.82 -11.00 -5.29
CA PRO A 21 6.91 -10.28 -4.66
C PRO A 21 6.69 -9.99 -3.17
N HIS A 22 7.78 -9.56 -2.51
CA HIS A 22 7.72 -8.98 -1.17
C HIS A 22 7.10 -7.58 -1.24
N CYS A 23 6.26 -7.25 -0.25
CA CYS A 23 5.64 -5.94 -0.20
C CYS A 23 6.67 -4.89 0.27
N PRO A 24 6.94 -3.80 -0.49
CA PRO A 24 7.92 -2.80 -0.07
C PRO A 24 7.39 -1.87 1.05
N THR A 25 6.11 -1.99 1.41
CA THR A 25 5.46 -1.11 2.40
C THR A 25 5.75 -1.53 3.85
N HIS A 26 6.15 -2.78 4.04
CA HIS A 26 6.50 -3.34 5.34
C HIS A 26 7.49 -4.48 5.14
N ASN A 27 8.29 -4.77 6.16
CA ASN A 27 9.34 -5.77 6.05
C ASN A 27 8.78 -7.16 6.32
N ASP A 28 8.32 -7.84 5.27
CA ASP A 28 7.82 -9.21 5.36
C ASP A 28 8.91 -10.26 5.16
N ARG A 29 8.74 -11.40 5.83
CA ARG A 29 9.55 -12.61 5.60
C ARG A 29 9.03 -13.49 4.48
N LEU A 30 7.79 -13.26 4.02
CA LEU A 30 7.11 -14.03 3.00
C LEU A 30 6.57 -13.10 1.91
N PRO A 31 6.50 -13.54 0.64
CA PRO A 31 5.93 -12.74 -0.42
C PRO A 31 4.42 -12.57 -0.18
N SER A 32 4.01 -11.35 0.18
CA SER A 32 2.63 -11.01 0.52
C SER A 32 1.95 -10.11 -0.50
N LEU A 33 2.68 -9.65 -1.52
CA LEU A 33 2.16 -8.76 -2.55
C LEU A 33 1.79 -9.59 -3.77
N SER A 34 0.62 -9.34 -4.34
CA SER A 34 0.16 -9.94 -5.58
C SER A 34 -0.15 -8.84 -6.61
N PRO A 35 0.79 -8.55 -7.52
CA PRO A 35 0.52 -7.78 -8.72
C PRO A 35 -0.03 -8.69 -9.82
N ALA A 36 -1.16 -8.29 -10.42
CA ALA A 36 -1.78 -8.98 -11.53
C ALA A 36 -2.16 -7.97 -12.61
N ASN A 37 -2.05 -8.37 -13.89
CA ASN A 37 -2.53 -7.55 -14.99
C ASN A 37 -3.99 -7.90 -15.26
N ARG A 38 -4.88 -6.90 -15.21
CA ARG A 38 -6.27 -7.08 -15.64
C ARG A 38 -6.35 -6.86 -17.16
N ASN A 39 -7.30 -7.53 -17.79
CA ASN A 39 -7.53 -7.47 -19.24
C ASN A 39 -7.78 -6.04 -19.75
N ASP A 40 -8.28 -5.14 -18.88
CA ASP A 40 -8.55 -3.73 -19.20
C ASP A 40 -7.29 -2.82 -19.10
N GLU A 41 -6.09 -3.36 -19.27
CA GLU A 41 -4.79 -2.67 -19.12
C GLU A 41 -4.55 -2.07 -17.70
N ARG A 42 -5.36 -2.47 -16.73
CA ARG A 42 -5.25 -2.01 -15.35
C ARG A 42 -4.40 -2.96 -14.55
N LEU A 43 -3.40 -2.43 -13.86
CA LEU A 43 -2.63 -3.16 -12.88
C LEU A 43 -3.42 -3.27 -11.56
N LEU A 44 -3.72 -4.50 -11.16
CA LEU A 44 -4.26 -4.83 -9.85
C LEU A 44 -3.10 -5.15 -8.90
N VAL A 45 -3.11 -4.56 -7.70
CA VAL A 45 -2.11 -4.85 -6.67
C VAL A 45 -2.82 -5.07 -5.35
N TYR A 46 -2.55 -6.20 -4.71
CA TYR A 46 -3.12 -6.55 -3.42
C TYR A 46 -2.03 -7.03 -2.46
N CYS A 47 -2.13 -6.67 -1.18
CA CYS A 47 -1.22 -7.15 -0.15
C CYS A 47 -2.00 -7.93 0.91
N TYR A 48 -1.67 -9.21 1.08
CA TYR A 48 -2.36 -10.10 2.02
C TYR A 48 -2.12 -9.73 3.49
N ALA A 49 -1.06 -8.99 3.79
CA ALA A 49 -0.77 -8.52 5.14
C ALA A 49 -1.60 -7.29 5.56
N GLY A 50 -2.44 -6.75 4.66
CA GLY A 50 -3.35 -5.63 4.98
C GLY A 50 -2.77 -4.24 4.72
N CYS A 51 -1.71 -4.13 3.91
CA CYS A 51 -1.22 -2.81 3.48
C CYS A 51 -2.27 -2.09 2.62
N SER A 52 -2.50 -0.81 2.91
CA SER A 52 -3.44 0.01 2.14
C SER A 52 -2.94 0.21 0.71
N PHE A 53 -3.83 0.06 -0.28
CA PHE A 53 -3.52 0.22 -1.70
C PHE A 53 -2.77 1.53 -2.01
N ARG A 54 -3.21 2.66 -1.42
CA ARG A 54 -2.54 3.96 -1.56
C ARG A 54 -1.07 3.92 -1.14
N LYS A 55 -0.77 3.26 -0.02
CA LYS A 55 0.58 3.19 0.54
C LYS A 55 1.49 2.32 -0.33
N ILE A 56 0.94 1.24 -0.90
CA ILE A 56 1.63 0.38 -1.87
C ILE A 56 2.00 1.18 -3.12
N ILE A 57 1.02 1.82 -3.76
CA ILE A 57 1.25 2.64 -4.98
C ILE A 57 2.23 3.78 -4.70
N GLN A 58 2.08 4.49 -3.59
CA GLN A 58 2.98 5.58 -3.22
C GLN A 58 4.43 5.09 -3.06
N THR A 59 4.62 3.93 -2.43
CA THR A 59 5.93 3.31 -2.25
C THR A 59 6.52 2.87 -3.60
N LEU A 60 5.74 2.23 -4.45
CA LEU A 60 6.15 1.82 -5.80
C LEU A 60 6.57 3.02 -6.68
N ILE A 61 5.84 4.15 -6.59
CA ILE A 61 6.23 5.40 -7.27
C ILE A 61 7.54 5.96 -6.71
N ARG A 62 7.73 5.91 -5.38
CA ARG A 62 8.96 6.39 -4.73
C ARG A 62 10.19 5.59 -5.13
N ILE A 63 10.04 4.27 -5.29
CA ILE A 63 11.13 3.39 -5.73
C ILE A 63 11.35 3.50 -7.26
N GLY A 64 10.37 4.05 -8.00
CA GLY A 64 10.50 4.32 -9.44
C GLY A 64 9.95 3.21 -10.33
N TYR A 65 9.26 2.20 -9.77
CA TYR A 65 8.66 1.11 -10.54
C TYR A 65 7.30 1.45 -11.14
N LEU A 66 6.69 2.58 -10.76
CA LEU A 66 5.45 3.10 -11.32
C LEU A 66 5.61 4.55 -11.75
N GLY A 67 5.13 4.88 -12.95
CA GLY A 67 5.08 6.24 -13.46
C GLY A 67 4.00 7.08 -12.77
N LYS A 68 4.34 8.31 -12.37
CA LYS A 68 3.40 9.26 -11.72
C LYS A 68 2.13 9.53 -12.53
N GLN A 69 2.21 9.43 -13.86
CA GLN A 69 1.10 9.69 -14.78
C GLN A 69 0.00 8.62 -14.69
N ALA A 70 0.36 7.35 -14.45
CA ALA A 70 -0.59 6.23 -14.46
C ALA A 70 -1.61 6.24 -13.29
N TYR A 71 -1.32 7.00 -12.21
CA TYR A 71 -2.17 7.06 -11.01
C TYR A 71 -2.50 8.49 -10.55
N SER A 72 -2.18 9.50 -11.39
CA SER A 72 -2.32 10.93 -11.09
C SER A 72 -3.76 11.33 -10.70
N HIS A 73 -4.77 10.78 -11.40
CA HIS A 73 -6.17 11.12 -11.14
C HIS A 73 -6.66 10.68 -9.76
N MET A 74 -6.03 9.66 -9.16
CA MET A 74 -6.41 9.17 -7.83
C MET A 74 -5.66 9.90 -6.70
N PHE A 75 -4.51 10.51 -7.02
CA PHE A 75 -3.69 11.25 -6.06
C PHE A 75 -4.15 12.70 -5.86
N SER A 76 -4.87 13.28 -6.84
CA SER A 76 -5.45 14.62 -6.71
C SER A 76 -6.51 14.74 -5.60
N PHE A 77 -7.17 13.63 -5.22
CA PHE A 77 -8.03 13.58 -4.03
C PHE A 77 -7.23 13.51 -2.70
N SER A 78 -5.93 13.19 -2.72
CA SER A 78 -5.12 13.02 -1.51
C SER A 78 -4.63 14.33 -0.88
N LYS A 79 -4.67 15.47 -1.60
CA LYS A 79 -4.47 16.78 -0.95
C LYS A 79 -5.54 17.04 0.13
N GLN A 80 -6.72 16.44 0.00
CA GLN A 80 -7.79 16.59 0.99
C GLN A 80 -7.65 15.61 2.17
N PHE A 81 -6.96 14.47 2.01
CA PHE A 81 -6.91 13.41 3.03
C PHE A 81 -5.60 13.32 3.83
N CYS A 82 -4.44 13.77 3.30
CA CYS A 82 -3.20 13.88 4.10
C CYS A 82 -3.34 14.86 5.29
N SER A 83 -4.37 15.71 5.25
CA SER A 83 -4.79 16.59 6.35
C SER A 83 -5.60 15.86 7.43
N GLU A 84 -6.27 14.75 7.09
CA GLU A 84 -7.25 14.07 7.96
C GLU A 84 -6.63 12.89 8.76
N ASP A 85 -5.60 12.20 8.25
CA ASP A 85 -4.92 11.13 8.99
C ASP A 85 -4.16 11.64 10.24
N LYS A 86 -3.73 12.91 10.25
CA LYS A 86 -3.16 13.57 11.45
C LYS A 86 -4.20 13.84 12.54
N LYS A 87 -5.50 13.77 12.23
CA LYS A 87 -6.59 14.11 13.14
C LYS A 87 -7.05 12.90 13.96
N GLN A 88 -7.02 11.70 13.39
CA GLN A 88 -7.56 10.51 14.04
C GLN A 88 -6.61 9.90 15.09
N ASN A 89 -5.30 9.99 14.87
CA ASN A 89 -4.32 9.50 15.85
C ASN A 89 -4.20 10.43 17.09
N ARG A 90 -4.53 11.72 16.97
CA ARG A 90 -4.65 12.64 18.13
C ARG A 90 -5.86 12.32 19.02
N LYS A 91 -6.91 11.66 18.50
CA LYS A 91 -8.10 11.28 19.29
C LYS A 91 -7.93 9.96 20.04
N LEU A 92 -7.22 8.98 19.46
CA LEU A 92 -7.05 7.67 20.10
C LEU A 92 -5.94 7.62 21.16
N ILE A 93 -4.90 8.46 21.05
CA ILE A 93 -3.89 8.58 22.12
C ILE A 93 -4.48 9.29 23.34
N LYS A 94 -5.36 10.29 23.15
CA LYS A 94 -6.01 11.03 24.26
C LYS A 94 -7.01 10.22 25.10
N GLN A 95 -7.56 9.13 24.58
CA GLN A 95 -8.60 8.35 25.28
C GLN A 95 -8.05 7.18 26.11
N ARG A 96 -6.77 6.80 25.96
CA ARG A 96 -6.17 5.73 26.77
C ARG A 96 -5.70 6.21 28.15
N ASP A 97 -5.49 7.50 28.35
CA ASP A 97 -5.06 8.05 29.64
C ASP A 97 -6.20 8.23 30.67
N PHE A 98 -7.47 8.03 30.29
CA PHE A 98 -8.61 8.31 31.18
C PHE A 98 -9.27 7.07 31.81
N LYS A 99 -8.81 5.85 31.50
CA LYS A 99 -9.48 4.61 31.96
C LYS A 99 -8.62 3.71 32.85
N ALA A 100 -7.70 4.30 33.59
CA ALA A 100 -7.02 3.62 34.68
C ALA A 100 -6.96 4.55 35.90
N LYS A 101 -7.90 4.38 36.84
CA LYS A 101 -7.71 4.49 38.30
C LYS A 101 -8.97 4.04 39.05
N PRO A 102 -8.82 3.55 40.30
CA PRO A 102 -9.40 2.29 40.74
C PRO A 102 -10.70 2.45 41.52
N THR A 103 -11.44 1.34 41.56
CA THR A 103 -12.58 1.07 42.43
C THR A 103 -12.19 1.16 43.91
N TYR A 104 -12.99 1.87 44.70
CA TYR A 104 -13.04 1.76 46.15
C TYR A 104 -14.50 1.62 46.58
#